data_AF-A0AAV0K832-F1
#
_entry.id   AF-A0AAV0K832-F1
#
_cell.length_a   1.000
_cell.length_b   1.000
_cell.length_c   1.000
_cell.angle_alpha   90.00
_cell.angle_beta   90.00
_cell.angle_gamma   90.00
#
_symmetry.space_group_name_H-M   'P 1'
#
loop_
_entity.id
_entity.type
_entity.pdbx_description
1 polymer ?
#
loop_
_entity_poly.entity_id
_entity_poly.type
_entity_poly.pdbx_seq_one_letter_code
_entity_poly.pdbx_strand_id
1 'polypeptide(L)'
;MSAAQVEPHDKMRSRDVNKVARGEQAPRPPHEPGEISQRPSHPDPDPRQYDHDDDRDRTAPIDIRFPANNQTRHCYTRYIEYHR
;
A
#
# COMPACT_ATOMS: atom_id res chain seq x y z
N MET A 1 -47.88 13.38 23.63
CA MET A 1 -46.67 13.43 22.80
C MET A 1 -47.11 13.35 21.35
N SER A 2 -47.26 14.49 20.68
CA SER A 2 -47.80 14.57 19.31
C SER A 2 -46.77 14.06 18.32
N ALA A 3 -47.06 12.97 17.61
CA ALA A 3 -46.25 12.52 16.50
C ALA A 3 -46.46 13.46 15.31
N ALA A 4 -45.49 14.33 15.03
CA ALA A 4 -45.51 15.16 13.84
C ALA A 4 -45.57 14.25 12.60
N GLN A 5 -46.59 14.42 11.77
CA GLN A 5 -46.76 13.69 10.52
C GLN A 5 -45.69 14.18 9.53
N VAL A 6 -44.54 13.52 9.49
CA VAL A 6 -43.48 13.87 8.54
C VAL A 6 -43.94 13.54 7.11
N GLU A 7 -43.83 14.51 6.21
CA GLU A 7 -44.13 14.41 4.77
C GLU A 7 -43.43 13.16 4.17
N PRO A 8 -44.05 12.39 3.25
CA PRO A 8 -43.45 11.18 2.69
C PRO A 8 -42.04 11.37 2.09
N HIS A 9 -41.78 12.55 1.51
CA HIS A 9 -40.47 12.91 0.97
C HIS A 9 -39.42 13.12 2.08
N ASP A 10 -39.80 13.76 3.19
CA ASP A 10 -38.93 13.97 4.34
C ASP A 10 -38.70 12.67 5.14
N LYS A 11 -39.60 11.70 5.06
CA LYS A 11 -39.37 10.34 5.60
C LYS A 11 -38.24 9.61 4.88
N MET A 12 -38.07 9.81 3.57
CA MET A 12 -36.95 9.22 2.84
C MET A 12 -35.63 9.91 3.21
N ARG A 13 -35.64 11.24 3.27
CA ARG A 13 -34.47 12.05 3.60
C ARG A 13 -33.99 11.85 5.04
N SER A 14 -34.92 11.72 6.00
CA SER A 14 -34.61 11.48 7.42
C SER A 14 -34.03 10.09 7.71
N ARG A 15 -34.39 9.08 6.91
CA ARG A 15 -33.85 7.72 7.04
C ARG A 15 -32.37 7.63 6.65
N ASP A 16 -31.96 8.34 5.61
CA ASP A 16 -30.55 8.34 5.18
C ASP A 16 -29.65 9.15 6.13
N VAL A 17 -30.12 10.29 6.65
CA VAL A 17 -29.32 11.09 7.60
C VAL A 17 -29.11 10.40 8.94
N ASN A 18 -30.03 9.54 9.39
CA ASN A 18 -29.84 8.77 10.64
C ASN A 18 -28.71 7.74 10.53
N LYS A 19 -28.53 7.13 9.35
CA LYS A 19 -27.42 6.19 9.10
C LYS A 19 -26.08 6.92 9.10
N VAL A 20 -26.03 8.09 8.46
CA VAL A 20 -24.84 8.97 8.47
C VAL A 20 -24.52 9.46 9.88
N ALA A 21 -25.53 9.88 10.65
CA ALA A 21 -25.35 10.35 12.03
C ALA A 21 -24.89 9.25 13.00
N ARG A 22 -25.24 7.99 12.73
CA ARG A 22 -24.72 6.82 13.46
C ARG A 22 -23.32 6.38 13.00
N GLY A 23 -22.76 7.03 11.98
CA GLY A 23 -21.47 6.66 11.40
C GLY A 23 -21.52 5.34 10.63
N GLU A 24 -22.70 4.90 10.17
CA GLU A 24 -22.82 3.70 9.36
C GLU A 24 -22.13 3.94 8.02
N GLN A 25 -21.05 3.17 7.77
CA GLN A 25 -20.34 3.23 6.51
C GLN A 25 -21.24 2.71 5.38
N ALA A 26 -21.27 3.41 4.24
CA ALA A 26 -21.99 2.95 3.06
C ALA A 26 -21.51 1.53 2.68
N PRO A 27 -22.42 0.65 2.21
CA PRO A 27 -22.04 -0.69 1.77
C PRO A 27 -20.93 -0.61 0.74
N ARG A 28 -19.84 -1.36 0.96
CA ARG A 28 -18.75 -1.45 -0.01
C ARG A 28 -19.32 -2.05 -1.30
N PRO A 29 -19.05 -1.45 -2.48
CA PRO A 29 -19.49 -2.02 -3.75
C PRO A 29 -19.03 -3.47 -3.88
N PRO A 30 -19.80 -4.33 -4.58
CA PRO A 30 -19.32 -5.63 -4.98
C PRO A 30 -18.01 -5.45 -5.74
N HIS A 31 -16.94 -6.09 -5.28
CA HIS A 31 -15.69 -6.18 -6.00
C HIS A 31 -15.40 -7.67 -6.18
N GLU A 32 -15.12 -8.09 -7.41
CA GLU A 32 -14.55 -9.40 -7.65
C GLU A 32 -13.06 -9.31 -7.31
N PRO A 33 -12.53 -10.19 -6.43
CA PRO A 33 -11.09 -10.28 -6.22
C PRO A 33 -10.44 -10.69 -7.55
N GLY A 34 -9.78 -9.73 -8.22
CA GLY A 34 -9.01 -10.04 -9.42
C GLY A 34 -7.84 -10.97 -9.07
N GLU A 35 -7.68 -12.06 -9.82
CA GLU A 35 -6.53 -12.95 -9.68
C GLU A 35 -5.34 -12.39 -10.47
N ILE A 36 -4.44 -11.68 -9.79
CA ILE A 36 -3.18 -11.23 -10.39
C ILE A 36 -2.18 -12.39 -10.31
N SER A 37 -2.41 -13.43 -11.12
CA SER A 37 -1.63 -14.68 -11.05
C SER A 37 -0.19 -14.52 -11.56
N GLN A 38 0.07 -13.51 -12.40
CA GLN A 38 1.37 -13.38 -13.08
C GLN A 38 1.97 -11.98 -12.96
N ARG A 39 3.22 -11.95 -12.47
CA ARG A 39 4.09 -10.78 -12.57
C ARG A 39 4.30 -10.48 -14.07
N PRO A 40 4.27 -9.20 -14.50
CA PRO A 40 4.67 -8.83 -15.86
C PRO A 40 6.05 -9.40 -16.20
N SER A 41 6.20 -9.97 -17.39
CA SER A 41 7.49 -10.48 -17.86
C SER A 41 8.52 -9.35 -17.90
N HIS A 42 9.71 -9.59 -17.35
CA HIS A 42 10.83 -8.68 -17.50
C HIS A 42 11.24 -8.61 -18.99
N PRO A 43 11.61 -7.43 -19.53
CA PRO A 43 12.14 -7.34 -20.88
C PRO A 43 13.42 -8.16 -21.02
N ASP A 44 13.63 -8.76 -22.19
CA ASP A 44 14.84 -9.53 -22.48
C ASP A 44 16.11 -8.68 -22.31
N PRO A 45 17.20 -9.21 -21.73
CA PRO A 45 18.41 -8.44 -21.50
C PRO A 45 19.07 -8.06 -22.85
N ASP A 46 19.48 -6.79 -22.99
CA ASP A 46 20.28 -6.34 -24.15
C ASP A 46 21.63 -7.08 -24.12
N PRO A 47 22.04 -7.76 -25.21
CA PRO A 47 23.32 -8.47 -25.29
C PRO A 47 24.56 -7.61 -24.98
N ARG A 48 24.45 -6.28 -25.02
CA ARG A 48 25.54 -5.35 -24.68
C ARG A 48 25.79 -5.18 -23.18
N GLN A 49 25.01 -5.84 -22.32
CA GLN A 49 25.04 -5.68 -20.87
C GLN A 49 25.81 -6.80 -20.13
N TYR A 50 26.54 -7.65 -20.85
CA TYR A 50 27.12 -8.89 -20.28
C TYR A 50 28.57 -8.80 -19.77
N ASP A 51 29.21 -7.62 -19.76
CA ASP A 51 30.63 -7.50 -19.37
C ASP A 51 30.88 -6.61 -18.13
N HIS A 52 29.83 -6.19 -17.41
CA HIS A 52 30.01 -5.37 -16.20
C HIS A 52 28.95 -5.58 -15.10
N ASP A 53 28.28 -6.73 -15.10
CA ASP A 53 27.02 -6.93 -14.39
C ASP A 53 27.04 -8.15 -13.44
N ASP A 54 28.20 -8.53 -12.90
CA ASP A 54 28.26 -9.46 -11.76
C ASP A 54 28.13 -8.73 -10.41
N ASP A 55 28.43 -7.42 -10.36
CA ASP A 55 28.34 -6.59 -9.14
C ASP A 55 27.17 -5.60 -9.13
N ARG A 56 26.57 -5.30 -10.29
CA ARG A 56 25.53 -4.25 -10.40
C ARG A 56 24.15 -4.67 -9.91
N ASP A 57 23.83 -5.95 -10.01
CA ASP A 57 22.54 -6.51 -9.56
C ASP A 57 22.62 -7.16 -8.17
N ARG A 58 23.76 -7.04 -7.48
CA ARG A 58 23.94 -7.59 -6.13
C ARG A 58 23.48 -6.59 -5.08
N THR A 59 22.59 -7.05 -4.20
CA THR A 59 22.24 -6.31 -2.99
C THR A 59 23.41 -6.28 -2.01
N ALA A 60 23.48 -5.22 -1.19
CA ALA A 60 24.51 -5.11 -0.16
C ALA A 60 24.54 -6.36 0.76
N PRO A 61 25.74 -6.82 1.17
CA PRO A 61 25.89 -8.02 1.98
C PRO A 61 25.34 -7.81 3.41
N ILE A 62 24.94 -8.91 4.05
CA ILE A 62 24.42 -8.90 5.43
C ILE A 62 25.50 -8.41 6.39
N ASP A 63 25.17 -7.37 7.17
CA ASP A 63 26.02 -6.88 8.25
C ASP A 63 25.55 -7.47 9.58
N ILE A 64 26.34 -8.37 10.16
CA ILE A 64 26.04 -9.07 11.42
C ILE A 64 25.90 -8.12 12.62
N ARG A 65 26.39 -6.88 12.52
CA ARG A 65 26.21 -5.84 13.56
C ARG A 65 24.77 -5.32 13.58
N PHE A 66 24.02 -5.52 12.50
CA PHE A 66 22.63 -5.09 12.34
C PHE A 66 21.71 -6.28 11.97
N PRO A 67 21.50 -7.25 12.89
CA PRO A 67 20.69 -8.45 12.63
C PRO A 67 19.17 -8.21 12.69
N ALA A 68 18.74 -6.98 13.01
CA ALA A 68 17.33 -6.64 13.15
C ALA A 68 16.72 -6.18 11.82
N ASN A 69 15.40 -6.38 11.65
CA ASN A 69 14.65 -5.92 10.47
C ASN A 69 14.68 -4.39 10.25
N ASN A 70 15.18 -3.60 11.20
CA ASN A 70 15.31 -2.15 11.05
C ASN A 70 16.67 -1.77 10.47
N GLN A 71 16.71 -1.56 9.14
CA GLN A 71 17.93 -1.23 8.40
C GLN A 71 18.37 0.23 8.47
N THR A 72 17.65 1.09 9.21
CA THR A 72 17.96 2.54 9.27
C THR A 72 19.37 2.81 9.79
N ARG A 73 19.80 2.07 10.82
CA ARG A 73 21.16 2.22 11.38
C ARG A 73 22.23 1.72 10.41
N HIS A 74 21.97 0.62 9.69
CA HIS A 74 22.86 0.11 8.65
C HIS A 74 23.07 1.15 7.54
N CYS A 75 21.98 1.74 7.02
CA CYS A 75 22.06 2.79 5.99
C CYS A 75 22.86 4.01 6.46
N TYR A 76 22.59 4.52 7.66
CA TYR A 76 23.30 5.69 8.19
C TYR A 76 24.80 5.41 8.40
N THR A 77 25.16 4.25 8.94
CA THR A 77 26.56 3.87 9.14
C THR A 77 27.31 3.80 7.80
N ARG A 78 26.72 3.19 6.77
CA ARG A 78 27.32 3.13 5.43
C ARG A 78 27.52 4.52 4.82
N TYR A 79 26.55 5.42 5.00
CA TYR A 79 26.65 6.81 4.52
C TYR A 79 27.83 7.55 5.16
N ILE A 80 28.02 7.43 6.47
CA ILE A 80 29.13 8.06 7.19
C ILE A 80 30.47 7.41 6.83
N GLU A 81 30.51 6.08 6.69
CA GLU A 81 31.72 5.36 6.24
C GLU A 81 32.18 5.80 4.84
N TYR A 82 31.25 6.06 3.93
CA TYR A 82 31.58 6.53 2.57
C TYR A 82 32.16 7.96 2.55
N HIS A 83 31.72 8.83 3.45
CA HIS A 83 32.14 10.25 3.49
C HIS A 83 33.26 10.54 4.50
N ARG A 84 33.79 9.52 5.17
CA ARG A 84 34.91 9.64 6.11
C ARG A 84 36.24 9.67 5.37
#